data_AF-A0A1S3BRU0-F1
#
_entry.id   AF-A0A1S3BRU0-F1
#
_cell.length_a   1.000
_cell.length_b   1.000
_cell.length_c   1.000
_cell.angle_alpha   90.00
_cell.angle_beta   90.00
_cell.angle_gamma   90.00
#
_symmetry.space_group_name_H-M   'P 1'
#
loop_
_entity.id
_entity.type
_entity.pdbx_description
1 polymer ?
#
loop_
_entity_poly.entity_id
_entity_poly.type
_entity_poly.pdbx_seq_one_letter_code
_entity_poly.pdbx_strand_id
1 'polypeptide(L)' 'MLFCKEEKELGRRQATGTCPSCGGKVQAVDVERKWRLCFVPLCFKIKRKYYCLICGRRLELYH' A
#
# COMPACT_ATOMS: atom_id res chain seq x y z
N MET A 1 -11.90 -3.12 -24.27
CA MET A 1 -10.96 -3.25 -23.13
C MET A 1 -10.25 -1.91 -22.95
N LEU A 2 -10.64 -1.05 -21.99
CA LEU A 2 -10.15 0.35 -21.95
C LEU A 2 -9.84 0.88 -20.52
N PHE A 3 -9.45 0.01 -19.60
CA PHE A 3 -9.07 0.41 -18.25
C PHE A 3 -7.69 -0.13 -17.92
N CYS A 4 -6.69 0.74 -17.89
CA CYS A 4 -5.35 0.40 -17.41
C CYS A 4 -5.23 0.81 -15.95
N LYS A 5 -4.97 -0.18 -15.08
CA LYS A 5 -4.66 0.05 -13.66
C LYS A 5 -3.15 0.06 -13.52
N GLU A 6 -2.60 1.17 -13.04
CA GLU A 6 -1.18 1.32 -12.76
C GLU A 6 -1.01 1.46 -11.24
N GLU A 7 -0.21 0.58 -10.63
CA GLU A 7 0.18 0.68 -9.21
C GLU A 7 1.61 1.17 -9.14
N LYS A 8 1.83 2.30 -8.46
CA LYS A 8 3.15 2.89 -8.24
C LYS A 8 3.41 3.00 -6.74
N GLU A 9 4.53 2.45 -6.28
CA GLU A 9 5.00 2.69 -4.91
C GLU A 9 5.47 4.15 -4.81
N LEU A 10 4.84 4.95 -3.95
CA LEU A 10 5.24 6.34 -3.71
C LEU A 10 6.32 6.44 -2.63
N GLY A 11 6.30 5.53 -1.66
CA GLY A 11 7.29 5.53 -0.59
C GLY A 11 7.05 4.43 0.44
N ARG A 12 8.12 4.14 1.18
CA ARG A 12 8.10 3.25 2.33
C ARG A 12 8.49 4.04 3.56
N ARG A 13 7.70 3.95 4.63
CA ARG A 13 7.92 4.63 5.91
C ARG A 13 7.80 3.62 7.04
N GLN A 14 8.60 3.78 8.08
CA GLN A 14 8.39 2.98 9.28
C GLN A 14 7.10 3.43 9.96
N ALA A 15 6.21 2.49 10.24
CA ALA A 15 4.95 2.77 10.92
C ALA A 15 5.15 2.69 12.42
N THR A 16 4.49 3.58 13.15
CA THR A 16 4.36 3.51 14.60
C THR A 16 3.36 2.40 14.91
N GLY A 17 3.88 1.21 15.18
CA GLY A 17 3.07 0.02 15.46
C GLY A 17 3.90 -1.25 15.43
N THR A 18 3.38 -2.29 16.07
CA THR A 18 3.98 -3.62 16.14
C THR A 18 3.04 -4.66 15.55
N CYS A 19 3.62 -5.68 14.93
CA CYS A 19 2.86 -6.79 14.35
C CYS A 19 2.17 -7.56 15.49
N PRO A 20 0.84 -7.75 15.46
CA PRO A 20 0.13 -8.48 16.51
C PRO A 20 0.53 -9.96 16.57
N SER A 21 1.12 -10.50 15.51
CA SER A 21 1.50 -11.92 15.42
C SER A 21 2.90 -12.21 15.97
N CYS A 22 3.83 -11.23 16.00
CA CYS A 22 5.23 -11.46 16.40
C CYS A 22 5.87 -10.31 17.19
N GLY A 23 5.15 -9.22 17.45
CA GLY A 23 5.68 -8.02 18.10
C GLY A 23 6.70 -7.22 17.28
N GLY A 24 6.92 -7.59 16.02
CA GLY A 24 7.93 -6.96 15.16
C GLY A 24 7.55 -5.58 14.64
N LYS A 25 8.57 -4.80 14.26
CA LYS A 25 8.39 -3.48 13.64
C LYS A 25 7.59 -3.58 12.33
N VAL A 26 6.69 -2.62 12.14
CA VAL A 26 5.84 -2.54 10.95
C VAL A 26 6.35 -1.44 10.02
N GLN A 27 6.34 -1.73 8.72
CA GLN A 27 6.62 -0.78 7.65
C GLN A 27 5.32 -0.46 6.91
N ALA A 28 5.01 0.83 6.76
CA ALA A 28 3.96 1.33 5.90
C ALA A 28 4.52 1.58 4.49
N VAL A 29 3.79 1.13 3.48
CA VAL A 29 4.10 1.31 2.06
C VAL A 29 2.93 2.03 1.43
N ASP A 30 3.15 3.26 0.99
CA ASP A 30 2.15 4.08 0.30
C ASP A 30 2.18 3.73 -1.20
N VAL A 31 1.09 3.14 -1.70
CA VAL A 31 0.93 2.74 -3.09
C VAL A 31 -0.13 3.61 -3.74
N GLU A 32 0.26 4.33 -4.78
CA GLU A 32 -0.65 5.08 -5.63
C GLU A 32 -1.23 4.18 -6.71
N ARG A 33 -2.56 4.07 -6.74
CA ARG A 33 -3.26 3.41 -7.83
C ARG A 33 -3.81 4.46 -8.78
N LYS A 34 -3.26 4.51 -9.99
CA LYS A 34 -3.76 5.33 -11.08
C LYS A 34 -4.69 4.52 -11.95
N TRP A 35 -5.83 5.11 -12.25
CA TRP A 35 -6.76 4.62 -13.25
C TRP A 35 -6.65 5.52 -14.48
N ARG A 36 -6.19 4.95 -15.59
CA ARG A 36 -6.17 5.65 -16.88
C ARG A 36 -7.26 5.11 -17.78
N LEU A 37 -8.04 6.02 -18.37
CA LEU A 37 -9.02 5.70 -19.41
C LEU A 37 -8.51 6.32 -20.71
N CYS A 38 -8.00 5.45 -21.60
CA CYS A 38 -7.24 5.77 -22.81
C CYS A 38 -6.04 6.72 -22.63
N PHE A 39 -6.26 7.99 -22.25
CA PHE A 39 -5.24 9.02 -22.08
C PHE A 39 -5.50 10.00 -20.92
N VAL A 40 -6.65 9.92 -20.25
CA VAL A 40 -6.99 10.83 -19.15
C VAL A 40 -6.80 10.09 -17.82
N PRO A 41 -6.01 10.63 -16.87
CA PRO A 41 -5.96 10.10 -15.52
C PRO A 41 -7.30 10.41 -14.82
N LEU A 42 -8.10 9.39 -14.57
CA LEU A 42 -9.42 9.57 -13.99
C LEU A 42 -9.38 9.67 -12.47
N CYS A 43 -8.61 8.80 -11.83
CA CYS A 43 -8.61 8.69 -10.38
C CYS A 43 -7.23 8.25 -9.89
N PHE A 44 -6.72 9.00 -8.92
CA PHE A 44 -5.56 8.64 -8.13
C PHE A 44 -6.07 8.19 -6.76
N LYS A 45 -5.89 6.91 -6.43
CA LYS A 45 -6.23 6.39 -5.11
C LYS A 45 -4.96 5.93 -4.42
N ILE A 46 -4.52 6.69 -3.43
CA ILE A 46 -3.40 6.30 -2.58
C ILE A 46 -3.93 5.29 -1.55
N LYS A 47 -3.33 4.12 -1.51
CA LYS A 47 -3.58 3.07 -0.51
C LYS A 47 -2.30 2.83 0.28
N ARG A 48 -2.39 2.91 1.60
CA ARG A 48 -1.31 2.51 2.50
C ARG A 48 -1.44 1.02 2.82
N LYS A 49 -0.40 0.25 2.51
CA LYS A 49 -0.25 -1.18 2.87
C LYS A 49 0.73 -1.29 4.03
N TYR A 50 0.48 -2.16 4.99
CA TYR A 50 1.40 -2.36 6.11
C TYR A 50 2.04 -3.74 6.01
N TYR A 51 3.34 -3.83 6.33
CA TYR A 51 4.12 -5.05 6.25
C TYR A 51 4.96 -5.21 7.51
N CYS A 52 4.96 -6.42 8.04
CA CYS A 52 5.84 -6.81 9.12
C CYS A 52 7.26 -7.02 8.58
N LEU A 53 8.27 -6.34 9.15
CA LEU A 53 9.66 -6.50 8.70
C LEU A 53 10.30 -7.82 9.17
N ILE A 54 9.75 -8.43 10.22
CA ILE A 54 10.27 -9.69 10.78
C ILE A 54 9.65 -10.89 10.07
N CYS A 55 8.32 -10.89 9.99
CA CYS A 55 7.53 -12.02 9.52
C CYS A 55 7.11 -11.89 8.04
N GLY A 56 7.40 -10.77 7.39
CA GLY A 56 7.00 -10.49 5.99
C GLY A 56 5.50 -10.37 5.76
N ARG A 57 4.68 -10.60 6.79
CA ARG A 57 3.22 -10.65 6.69
C ARG A 57 2.65 -9.26 6.40
N ARG A 58 1.76 -9.18 5.43
CA ARG A 58 0.95 -7.98 5.20
C ARG A 58 -0.07 -7.84 6.32
N LEU A 59 -0.10 -6.67 6.94
CA LEU A 59 -1.05 -6.29 7.97
C LEU A 59 -2.16 -5.45 7.32
N GLU A 60 -3.40 -5.88 7.50
CA GLU A 60 -4.58 -5.13 7.12
C GLU A 60 -5.15 -4.52 8.40
N LEU A 61 -5.20 -3.19 8.48
CA LEU A 61 -5.89 -2.50 9.56
C LEU A 61 -7.39 -2.66 9.29
N TYR A 62 -8.05 -3.54 10.04
CA TYR A 62 -9.51 -3.56 10.14
C TYR A 62 -9.89 -2.53 11.19
N HIS A 63 -10.62 -1.49 10.77
CA HIS A 63 -11.14 -0.43 11.64
C HIS A 63 -12.66 -0.56 11.71
#